data_AF-A0A348Z0F7-F1
#
_entry.id   AF-A0A348Z0F7-F1
#
_cell.length_a   1.000
_cell.length_b   1.000
_cell.length_c   1.000
_cell.angle_alpha   90.00
_cell.angle_beta   90.00
_cell.angle_gamma   90.00
#
_symmetry.space_group_name_H-M   'P 1'
#
loop_
_entity.id
_entity.type
_entity.pdbx_description
1 polymer ?
#
loop_
_entity_poly.entity_id
_entity_poly.type
_entity_poly.pdbx_seq_one_letter_code
_entity_poly.pdbx_strand_id
1 'polypeptide(L)'
;MKSKKILASLLALSMITSVALVGCGKAEEKGAGTAANGETDTEQYLNMFLQSEPKTIDQSKSSDSYSSQILANCQESLTRIVQDENGKDKIEKGIAESWETSDDKLTWTFKLRDAKWSDGKPVTAEQFVYGITRTLDQNTASPYAFLLYPIANAAEFNSGKAKAEDLGVKALDEKTVEFTLKSPCPYFLDLTYFKVMQPQREDIVKKYGDQYGSEAESMVYCGPFKISEWVHNNKVEFIKNPEYWDAENVKLDKVTMKIIKEESARMNELLNGSLDVAPVVKAEWIKKLD
;
A
#
# COMPACT_ATOMS: atom_id res chain seq x y z
N MET A 1 -49.26 12.33 -68.89
CA MET A 1 -47.87 12.59 -68.43
C MET A 1 -47.72 14.00 -67.81
N LYS A 2 -48.49 14.32 -66.77
CA LYS A 2 -48.53 15.68 -66.17
C LYS A 2 -48.54 15.68 -64.62
N SER A 3 -48.16 14.58 -63.97
CA SER A 3 -48.14 14.48 -62.49
C SER A 3 -46.81 14.06 -61.87
N LYS A 4 -45.71 14.02 -62.65
CA LYS A 4 -44.37 13.64 -62.16
C LYS A 4 -43.31 14.75 -62.20
N LYS A 5 -43.70 16.01 -62.45
CA LYS A 5 -42.77 17.17 -62.50
C LYS A 5 -43.04 18.25 -61.44
N ILE A 6 -43.98 18.04 -60.51
CA ILE A 6 -44.33 19.02 -59.47
C ILE A 6 -43.82 18.60 -58.07
N LEU A 7 -43.37 17.35 -57.89
CA LEU A 7 -42.84 16.87 -56.60
C LEU A 7 -41.33 17.13 -56.38
N ALA A 8 -40.62 17.66 -57.38
CA ALA A 8 -39.16 17.87 -57.31
C ALA A 8 -38.76 19.34 -56.99
N SER A 9 -39.73 20.22 -56.72
CA SER A 9 -39.48 21.67 -56.51
C SER A 9 -39.86 22.18 -55.11
N LEU A 10 -40.25 21.29 -54.19
CA LEU A 10 -40.62 21.64 -52.80
C LEU A 10 -39.65 21.09 -51.72
N LEU A 11 -38.57 20.42 -52.12
CA LEU A 11 -37.58 19.83 -51.20
C LEU A 11 -36.18 20.46 -51.27
N ALA A 12 -36.02 21.54 -52.04
CA ALA A 12 -34.76 22.26 -52.19
C ALA A 12 -34.79 23.69 -51.59
N LEU A 13 -35.81 24.00 -50.77
CA LEU A 13 -36.02 25.35 -50.20
C LEU A 13 -36.24 25.35 -48.68
N SER A 14 -35.55 24.47 -47.96
CA SER A 14 -35.50 24.50 -46.48
C SER A 14 -34.09 24.35 -45.91
N MET A 15 -33.05 24.54 -46.73
CA MET A 15 -31.66 24.27 -46.32
C MET A 15 -30.69 25.42 -46.60
N ILE A 16 -31.16 26.67 -46.62
CA ILE A 16 -30.31 27.86 -46.63
C ILE A 16 -31.02 29.01 -45.88
N THR A 17 -30.91 29.02 -44.55
CA THR A 17 -30.94 30.24 -43.71
C THR A 17 -30.66 29.85 -42.27
N SER A 18 -29.39 29.89 -41.86
CA SER A 18 -28.90 30.27 -40.51
C SER A 18 -27.37 30.11 -40.46
N VAL A 19 -26.66 30.88 -41.29
CA VAL A 19 -25.25 31.21 -41.04
C VAL A 19 -25.25 32.53 -40.30
N ALA A 20 -25.07 32.50 -38.98
CA ALA A 20 -24.49 33.59 -38.18
C ALA A 20 -24.43 33.18 -36.70
N LEU A 21 -23.38 32.45 -36.32
CA LEU A 21 -22.73 32.59 -35.01
C LEU A 21 -21.36 31.94 -35.09
N VAL A 22 -20.40 32.75 -35.54
CA VAL A 22 -18.97 32.53 -35.37
C VAL A 22 -18.69 32.62 -33.87
N GLY A 23 -18.59 31.46 -33.21
CA GLY A 23 -17.94 31.32 -31.92
C GLY A 23 -16.61 30.62 -32.15
N CYS A 24 -15.51 31.33 -31.93
CA CYS A 24 -14.16 30.79 -32.02
C CYS A 24 -14.04 29.49 -31.22
N GLY A 25 -13.81 28.37 -31.92
CA GLY A 25 -13.36 27.13 -31.32
C GLY A 25 -11.98 27.35 -30.74
N LYS A 26 -11.94 27.66 -29.45
CA LYS A 26 -10.74 27.59 -28.63
C LYS A 26 -10.42 26.09 -28.50
N ALA A 27 -9.25 25.68 -28.94
CA ALA A 27 -8.74 24.34 -28.70
C ALA A 27 -8.78 24.09 -27.18
N GLU A 28 -9.63 23.15 -26.76
CA GLU A 28 -9.55 22.60 -25.41
C GLU A 28 -8.28 21.76 -25.34
N GLU A 29 -7.30 22.30 -24.61
CA GLU A 29 -6.29 21.48 -23.96
C GLU A 29 -7.02 20.37 -23.20
N LYS A 30 -6.67 19.11 -23.50
CA LYS A 30 -7.02 17.96 -22.66
C LYS A 30 -6.33 18.15 -21.30
N GLY A 31 -6.98 18.93 -20.44
CA GLY A 31 -6.68 18.99 -19.01
C GLY A 31 -7.00 17.66 -18.36
N ALA A 32 -6.15 17.28 -17.40
CA ALA A 32 -6.26 16.08 -16.59
C ALA A 32 -7.70 15.86 -16.09
N GLY A 33 -8.12 14.59 -16.14
CA GLY A 33 -9.48 14.16 -15.83
C GLY A 33 -10.05 14.79 -14.57
N THR A 34 -11.12 15.56 -14.76
CA THR A 34 -12.04 15.98 -13.71
C THR A 34 -12.49 14.73 -12.96
N ALA A 35 -12.30 14.70 -11.64
CA ALA A 35 -12.90 13.68 -10.78
C ALA A 35 -14.41 13.66 -11.04
N ALA A 36 -14.91 12.57 -11.61
CA ALA A 36 -16.32 12.42 -11.86
C ALA A 36 -17.06 12.41 -10.51
N ASN A 37 -18.03 13.31 -10.34
CA ASN A 37 -19.07 13.24 -9.31
C ASN A 37 -20.01 12.07 -9.62
N GLY A 38 -19.49 10.85 -9.69
CA GLY A 38 -20.26 9.62 -9.83
C GLY A 38 -20.76 9.15 -8.47
N GLU A 39 -21.96 8.57 -8.42
CA GLU A 39 -22.40 7.80 -7.27
C GLU A 39 -21.43 6.61 -7.06
N THR A 40 -21.13 6.30 -5.81
CA THR A 40 -20.27 5.16 -5.46
C THR A 40 -20.96 3.85 -5.83
N ASP A 41 -20.23 2.93 -6.46
CA ASP A 41 -20.77 1.61 -6.83
C ASP A 41 -21.30 0.85 -5.60
N THR A 42 -22.36 0.06 -5.79
CA THR A 42 -22.95 -0.72 -4.70
C THR A 42 -22.00 -1.79 -4.16
N GLU A 43 -21.14 -2.34 -5.02
CA GLU A 43 -20.09 -3.27 -4.63
C GLU A 43 -18.76 -2.53 -4.67
N GLN A 44 -18.08 -2.47 -3.52
CA GLN A 44 -16.78 -1.80 -3.40
C GLN A 44 -15.66 -2.84 -3.43
N TYR A 45 -15.24 -3.23 -4.64
CA TYR A 45 -14.11 -4.14 -4.81
C TYR A 45 -13.06 -3.62 -5.79
N LEU A 46 -11.86 -4.20 -5.71
CA LEU A 46 -10.79 -3.95 -6.65
C LEU A 46 -10.02 -5.24 -6.96
N ASN A 47 -9.89 -5.58 -8.25
CA ASN A 47 -9.10 -6.68 -8.76
C ASN A 47 -7.79 -6.15 -9.34
N MET A 48 -6.69 -6.44 -8.65
CA MET A 48 -5.34 -6.09 -9.03
C MET A 48 -4.54 -7.35 -9.40
N PHE A 49 -3.34 -7.15 -9.93
CA PHE A 49 -2.40 -8.24 -10.18
C PHE A 49 -1.19 -8.18 -9.24
N LEU A 50 -0.62 -9.35 -8.95
CA LEU A 50 0.75 -9.56 -8.49
C LEU A 50 1.48 -10.32 -9.58
N GLN A 51 2.72 -9.95 -9.89
CA GLN A 51 3.44 -10.62 -10.98
C GLN A 51 3.91 -12.04 -10.61
N SER A 52 4.11 -12.32 -9.33
CA SER A 52 4.54 -13.63 -8.85
C SER A 52 4.04 -13.86 -7.42
N GLU A 53 4.06 -15.13 -7.02
CA GLU A 53 3.87 -15.56 -5.64
C GLU A 53 4.86 -14.85 -4.70
N PRO A 54 4.40 -14.26 -3.58
CA PRO A 54 5.28 -13.71 -2.55
C PRO A 54 6.05 -14.84 -1.86
N LYS A 55 7.31 -14.62 -1.49
CA LYS A 55 8.10 -15.68 -0.82
C LYS A 55 7.64 -15.95 0.61
N THR A 56 7.26 -14.88 1.30
CA THR A 56 6.73 -14.87 2.67
C THR A 56 6.20 -13.48 2.96
N ILE A 57 5.16 -13.37 3.76
CA ILE A 57 4.67 -12.10 4.31
C ILE A 57 5.17 -11.87 5.74
N ASP A 58 6.19 -12.60 6.21
CA ASP A 58 6.95 -12.21 7.41
C ASP A 58 7.78 -10.96 7.11
N GLN A 59 7.45 -9.83 7.74
CA GLN A 59 8.13 -8.57 7.48
C GLN A 59 9.64 -8.59 7.79
N SER A 60 10.11 -9.47 8.70
CA SER A 60 11.54 -9.59 9.01
C SER A 60 12.30 -10.42 7.97
N LYS A 61 11.62 -11.30 7.22
CA LYS A 61 12.26 -12.24 6.27
C LYS A 61 12.00 -11.90 4.80
N SER A 62 10.94 -11.17 4.49
CA SER A 62 10.56 -10.87 3.10
C SER A 62 11.56 -9.94 2.41
N SER A 63 11.92 -10.25 1.16
CA SER A 63 12.86 -9.44 0.35
C SER A 63 12.32 -9.02 -1.02
N ASP A 64 11.23 -9.61 -1.48
CA ASP A 64 10.63 -9.29 -2.78
C ASP A 64 9.56 -8.19 -2.69
N SER A 65 9.24 -7.61 -3.85
CA SER A 65 8.23 -6.55 -3.98
C SER A 65 6.80 -7.07 -3.85
N TYR A 66 6.53 -8.36 -4.06
CA TYR A 66 5.19 -8.94 -4.01
C TYR A 66 4.73 -9.08 -2.56
N SER A 67 5.61 -9.60 -1.69
CA SER A 67 5.41 -9.58 -0.24
C SER A 67 5.21 -8.16 0.29
N SER A 68 5.99 -7.20 -0.24
CA SER A 68 5.91 -5.80 0.20
C SER A 68 4.57 -5.15 -0.20
N GLN A 69 4.03 -5.47 -1.38
CA GLN A 69 2.71 -5.03 -1.81
C GLN A 69 1.59 -5.60 -0.92
N ILE A 70 1.68 -6.87 -0.54
CA ILE A 70 0.70 -7.49 0.37
C ILE A 70 0.79 -6.83 1.76
N LEU A 71 1.99 -6.74 2.32
CA LEU A 71 2.23 -6.14 3.63
C LEU A 71 1.76 -4.68 3.71
N ALA A 72 1.95 -3.89 2.66
CA ALA A 72 1.50 -2.50 2.61
C ALA A 72 -0.04 -2.36 2.70
N ASN A 73 -0.80 -3.41 2.37
CA ASN A 73 -2.26 -3.41 2.45
C ASN A 73 -2.81 -4.02 3.74
N CYS A 74 -2.02 -4.83 4.46
CA CYS A 74 -2.51 -5.55 5.65
C CYS A 74 -1.76 -5.23 6.95
N GLN A 75 -0.68 -4.47 6.89
CA GLN A 75 0.04 -3.95 8.05
C GLN A 75 0.16 -2.44 7.97
N GLU A 76 0.42 -1.80 9.12
CA GLU A 76 0.79 -0.39 9.16
C GLU A 76 2.01 -0.21 10.07
N SER A 77 2.85 0.75 9.72
CA SER A 77 4.08 1.07 10.45
C SER A 77 3.85 2.31 11.34
N LEU A 78 4.91 2.82 11.98
CA LEU A 78 4.82 4.08 12.73
C LEU A 78 4.35 5.23 11.84
N THR A 79 4.87 5.29 10.62
CA THR A 79 4.48 6.27 9.59
C THR A 79 4.02 5.58 8.31
N ARG A 80 3.48 6.36 7.37
CA ARG A 80 3.06 5.89 6.04
C ARG A 80 3.48 6.88 4.96
N ILE A 81 3.67 6.40 3.74
CA ILE A 81 3.83 7.27 2.56
C ILE A 81 2.44 7.62 2.03
N VAL A 82 2.23 8.90 1.73
CA VAL A 82 1.15 9.39 0.88
C VAL A 82 1.74 10.23 -0.25
N GLN A 83 0.97 10.45 -1.30
CA GLN A 83 1.33 11.43 -2.33
C GLN A 83 0.61 12.75 -2.06
N ASP A 84 1.34 13.86 -2.17
CA ASP A 84 0.74 15.19 -2.16
C ASP A 84 0.00 15.51 -3.47
N GLU A 85 -0.61 16.70 -3.53
CA GLU A 85 -1.36 17.16 -4.71
C GLU A 85 -0.53 17.21 -6.01
N ASN A 86 0.80 17.21 -5.91
CA ASN A 86 1.73 17.22 -7.03
C ASN A 86 2.28 15.83 -7.34
N GLY A 87 1.79 14.78 -6.67
CA GLY A 87 2.24 13.40 -6.83
C GLY A 87 3.58 13.11 -6.15
N LYS A 88 4.06 13.99 -5.26
CA LYS A 88 5.32 13.77 -4.54
C LYS A 88 5.07 12.99 -3.26
N ASP A 89 5.90 11.98 -3.01
CA ASP A 89 5.86 11.20 -1.78
C ASP A 89 6.16 12.08 -0.56
N LYS A 90 5.33 11.91 0.47
CA LYS A 90 5.40 12.58 1.76
C LYS A 90 5.14 11.57 2.87
N ILE A 91 5.92 11.68 3.94
CA ILE A 91 5.65 10.92 5.16
C ILE A 91 4.47 11.54 5.92
N GLU A 92 3.51 10.69 6.27
CA GLU A 92 2.34 11.01 7.11
C GLU A 92 2.26 10.06 8.30
N LYS A 93 1.38 10.41 9.23
CA LYS A 93 1.07 9.62 10.44
C LYS A 93 0.51 8.25 10.06
N GLY A 94 1.14 7.19 10.53
CA GLY A 94 0.62 5.82 10.54
C GLY A 94 0.06 5.49 11.92
N ILE A 95 0.54 4.40 12.53
CA ILE A 95 0.19 4.06 13.93
C ILE A 95 0.70 5.13 14.90
N ALA A 96 1.79 5.84 14.59
CA ALA A 96 2.19 7.01 15.38
C ALA A 96 1.30 8.21 15.03
N GLU A 97 0.69 8.84 16.04
CA GLU A 97 -0.09 10.07 15.88
C GLU A 97 0.76 11.34 16.04
N SER A 98 1.96 11.22 16.61
CA SER A 98 2.96 12.28 16.67
C SER A 98 4.34 11.72 16.95
N TRP A 99 5.37 12.50 16.63
CA TRP A 99 6.74 12.23 17.04
C TRP A 99 7.51 13.52 17.28
N GLU A 100 8.56 13.42 18.09
CA GLU A 100 9.52 14.49 18.34
C GLU A 100 10.95 13.96 18.18
N THR A 101 11.88 14.87 17.91
CA THR A 101 13.32 14.55 17.84
C THR A 101 14.10 15.51 18.71
N SER A 102 15.09 14.99 19.42
CA SER A 102 16.00 15.79 20.25
C SER A 102 16.78 16.84 19.44
N ASP A 103 17.37 17.81 20.12
CA ASP A 103 18.17 18.87 19.50
C ASP A 103 19.39 18.31 18.75
N ASP A 104 20.03 17.28 19.32
CA ASP A 104 21.17 16.57 18.72
C ASP A 104 20.76 15.57 17.62
N LYS A 105 19.46 15.39 17.36
CA LYS A 105 18.89 14.48 16.36
C LYS A 105 19.20 13.00 16.59
N LEU A 106 19.54 12.62 17.82
CA LEU A 106 19.84 11.25 18.20
C LEU A 106 18.65 10.51 18.78
N THR A 107 17.73 11.20 19.45
CA THR A 107 16.56 10.59 20.08
C THR A 107 15.31 10.92 19.29
N TRP A 108 14.49 9.90 19.01
CA TRP A 108 13.17 10.03 18.39
C TRP A 108 12.12 9.36 19.26
N THR A 109 11.08 10.09 19.63
CA THR A 109 9.99 9.58 20.47
C THR A 109 8.70 9.60 19.67
N PHE A 110 8.07 8.44 19.50
CA PHE A 110 6.80 8.27 18.79
C PHE A 110 5.69 7.97 19.78
N LYS A 111 4.57 8.69 19.68
CA LYS A 111 3.33 8.42 20.41
C LYS A 111 2.37 7.65 19.50
N LEU A 112 1.93 6.50 19.97
CA LEU A 112 1.03 5.60 19.25
C LEU A 112 -0.42 5.99 19.53
N ARG A 113 -1.25 5.98 18.49
CA ARG A 113 -2.70 6.12 18.64
C ARG A 113 -3.33 4.86 19.26
N ASP A 114 -4.62 4.92 19.52
CA ASP A 114 -5.39 3.70 19.82
C ASP A 114 -5.62 2.88 18.54
N ALA A 115 -4.66 2.04 18.20
CA ALA A 115 -4.72 1.08 17.11
C ALA A 115 -4.90 -0.34 17.64
N LYS A 116 -5.57 -1.19 16.84
CA LYS A 116 -5.81 -2.59 17.16
C LYS A 116 -5.34 -3.51 16.05
N TRP A 117 -5.00 -4.71 16.45
CA TRP A 117 -4.86 -5.87 15.59
C TRP A 117 -6.23 -6.36 15.13
N SER A 118 -6.26 -7.14 14.05
CA SER A 118 -7.47 -7.73 13.47
C SER A 118 -8.17 -8.74 14.39
N ASP A 119 -7.51 -9.15 15.48
CA ASP A 119 -8.08 -9.97 16.58
C ASP A 119 -8.67 -9.11 17.72
N GLY A 120 -8.71 -7.79 17.56
CA GLY A 120 -9.24 -6.82 18.51
C GLY A 120 -8.27 -6.43 19.64
N LYS A 121 -7.10 -7.06 19.73
CA LYS A 121 -6.10 -6.74 20.76
C LYS A 121 -5.37 -5.43 20.43
N PRO A 122 -4.92 -4.66 21.43
CA PRO A 122 -4.23 -3.39 21.18
C PRO A 122 -2.88 -3.58 20.51
N VAL A 123 -2.54 -2.63 19.63
CA VAL A 123 -1.16 -2.41 19.19
C VAL A 123 -0.43 -1.63 20.28
N THR A 124 0.74 -2.11 20.68
CA THR A 124 1.54 -1.54 21.78
C THR A 124 2.99 -1.28 21.36
N ALA A 125 3.67 -0.41 22.08
CA ALA A 125 5.07 -0.05 21.86
C ALA A 125 6.01 -1.27 21.90
N GLU A 126 5.77 -2.21 22.81
CA GLU A 126 6.54 -3.46 22.93
C GLU A 126 6.53 -4.30 21.65
N GLN A 127 5.47 -4.24 20.85
CA GLN A 127 5.38 -5.01 19.61
C GLN A 127 6.28 -4.43 18.50
N PHE A 128 6.57 -3.12 18.55
CA PHE A 128 7.58 -2.50 17.70
C PHE A 128 8.99 -2.90 18.16
N VAL A 129 9.27 -2.79 19.47
CA VAL A 129 10.55 -3.21 20.07
C VAL A 129 10.85 -4.66 19.72
N TYR A 130 9.87 -5.54 19.88
CA TYR A 130 9.97 -6.95 19.52
C TYR A 130 10.25 -7.16 18.03
N GLY A 131 9.50 -6.53 17.13
CA GLY A 131 9.68 -6.69 15.69
C GLY A 131 11.06 -6.23 15.20
N ILE A 132 11.55 -5.12 15.73
CA ILE A 132 12.89 -4.58 15.42
C ILE A 132 13.98 -5.51 15.97
N THR A 133 13.86 -5.91 17.23
CA THR A 133 14.80 -6.85 17.88
C THR A 133 14.86 -8.16 17.12
N ARG A 134 13.70 -8.74 16.78
CA ARG A 134 13.61 -9.97 15.98
C ARG A 134 14.25 -9.81 14.62
N THR A 135 14.02 -8.70 13.94
CA THR A 135 14.61 -8.44 12.61
C THR A 135 16.14 -8.33 12.68
N LEU A 136 16.67 -7.75 13.76
CA LEU A 136 18.10 -7.66 14.00
C LEU A 136 18.72 -8.95 14.55
N ASP A 137 17.97 -9.88 15.10
CA ASP A 137 18.50 -11.16 15.58
C ASP A 137 19.14 -11.94 14.42
N GLN A 138 20.40 -12.36 14.60
CA GLN A 138 21.17 -13.11 13.60
C GLN A 138 20.46 -14.41 13.17
N ASN A 139 19.69 -15.03 14.07
CA ASN A 139 18.97 -16.28 13.80
C ASN A 139 17.75 -16.06 12.90
N THR A 140 17.20 -14.84 12.86
CA THR A 140 16.15 -14.48 11.90
C THR A 140 16.71 -14.41 10.48
N ALA A 141 18.02 -14.14 10.35
CA ALA A 141 18.73 -13.99 9.07
C ALA A 141 18.01 -13.00 8.13
N SER A 142 17.59 -11.85 8.66
CA SER A 142 16.85 -10.86 7.89
C SER A 142 17.71 -10.31 6.74
N PRO A 143 17.22 -10.33 5.48
CA PRO A 143 17.92 -9.71 4.36
C PRO A 143 17.97 -8.19 4.46
N TYR A 144 17.18 -7.58 5.34
CA TYR A 144 17.06 -6.13 5.51
C TYR A 144 17.49 -5.62 6.90
N ALA A 145 18.13 -6.45 7.74
CA ALA A 145 18.64 -6.04 9.05
C ALA A 145 19.49 -4.75 8.99
N PHE A 146 20.28 -4.59 7.91
CA PHE A 146 21.15 -3.43 7.71
C PHE A 146 20.40 -2.09 7.67
N LEU A 147 19.11 -2.07 7.31
CA LEU A 147 18.30 -0.84 7.32
C LEU A 147 18.09 -0.30 8.74
N LEU A 148 18.18 -1.16 9.75
CA LEU A 148 18.01 -0.81 11.16
C LEU A 148 19.33 -0.38 11.83
N TYR A 149 20.47 -0.46 11.14
CA TYR A 149 21.80 -0.09 11.68
C TYR A 149 22.00 1.39 12.07
N PRO A 150 21.16 2.35 11.65
CA PRO A 150 21.17 3.68 12.26
C PRO A 150 20.80 3.68 13.75
N ILE A 151 20.04 2.70 14.23
CA ILE A 151 19.70 2.53 15.64
C ILE A 151 20.98 2.17 16.44
N ALA A 152 21.15 2.76 17.61
CA ALA A 152 22.29 2.50 18.48
C ALA A 152 22.39 1.00 18.83
N ASN A 153 23.60 0.46 18.78
CA ASN A 153 23.93 -0.95 19.04
C ASN A 153 23.27 -1.98 18.09
N ALA A 154 22.54 -1.56 17.05
CA ALA A 154 21.84 -2.49 16.16
C ALA A 154 22.78 -3.38 15.33
N ALA A 155 23.89 -2.83 14.83
CA ALA A 155 24.87 -3.60 14.07
C ALA A 155 25.68 -4.55 14.97
N GLU A 156 25.99 -4.09 16.18
CA GLU A 156 26.66 -4.87 17.22
C GLU A 156 25.77 -6.03 17.67
N PHE A 157 24.49 -5.79 17.91
CA PHE A 157 23.53 -6.84 18.26
C PHE A 157 23.37 -7.86 17.12
N ASN A 158 23.17 -7.40 15.88
CA ASN A 158 23.07 -8.29 14.72
C ASN A 158 24.33 -9.15 14.50
N SER A 159 25.50 -8.64 14.87
CA SER A 159 26.76 -9.40 14.81
C SER A 159 27.10 -10.21 16.08
N GLY A 160 26.19 -10.28 17.05
CA GLY A 160 26.36 -11.02 18.30
C GLY A 160 27.31 -10.37 19.31
N LYS A 161 27.60 -9.07 19.17
CA LYS A 161 28.53 -8.29 19.99
C LYS A 161 27.86 -7.39 21.03
N ALA A 162 26.55 -7.23 20.97
CA ALA A 162 25.73 -6.54 21.96
C ALA A 162 24.52 -7.42 22.35
N LYS A 163 23.87 -7.10 23.47
CA LYS A 163 22.64 -7.79 23.89
C LYS A 163 21.41 -7.03 23.44
N ALA A 164 20.25 -7.69 23.49
CA ALA A 164 18.98 -7.08 23.08
C ALA A 164 18.64 -5.86 23.96
N GLU A 165 19.01 -5.90 25.25
CA GLU A 165 18.75 -4.81 26.20
C GLU A 165 19.60 -3.56 25.91
N ASP A 166 20.68 -3.70 25.11
CA ASP A 166 21.53 -2.59 24.71
C ASP A 166 21.01 -1.88 23.45
N LEU A 167 20.02 -2.45 22.74
CA LEU A 167 19.47 -1.85 21.52
C LEU A 167 18.89 -0.46 21.80
N GLY A 168 19.15 0.47 20.88
CA GLY A 168 18.62 1.82 20.91
C GLY A 168 17.13 1.91 20.56
N VAL A 169 16.31 0.97 21.04
CA VAL A 169 14.85 1.00 20.90
C VAL A 169 14.20 0.45 22.17
N LYS A 170 13.24 1.18 22.73
CA LYS A 170 12.51 0.76 23.93
C LYS A 170 11.09 1.29 23.93
N ALA A 171 10.21 0.59 24.63
CA ALA A 171 8.91 1.10 25.02
C ALA A 171 9.09 1.91 26.32
N LEU A 172 8.71 3.19 26.31
CA LEU A 172 8.66 3.99 27.54
C LEU A 172 7.41 3.70 28.36
N ASP A 173 6.33 3.38 27.65
CA ASP A 173 5.03 2.94 28.15
C ASP A 173 4.30 2.18 27.02
N GLU A 174 3.06 1.75 27.25
CA GLU A 174 2.27 0.97 26.27
C GLU A 174 2.11 1.67 24.91
N LYS A 175 2.15 3.01 24.87
CA LYS A 175 1.84 3.83 23.69
C LYS A 175 2.99 4.75 23.28
N THR A 176 4.20 4.50 23.77
CA THR A 176 5.36 5.35 23.47
C THR A 176 6.59 4.51 23.15
N VAL A 177 7.10 4.62 21.92
CA VAL A 177 8.36 4.01 21.49
C VAL A 177 9.42 5.11 21.39
N GLU A 178 10.55 4.90 22.04
CA GLU A 178 11.73 5.77 21.90
C GLU A 178 12.83 5.02 21.14
N PHE A 179 13.44 5.72 20.18
CA PHE A 179 14.63 5.29 19.46
C PHE A 179 15.80 6.19 19.83
N THR A 180 16.96 5.57 20.03
CA THR A 180 18.26 6.25 20.11
C THR A 180 19.11 5.81 18.94
N LEU A 181 19.58 6.77 18.15
CA LEU A 181 20.43 6.56 16.99
C LEU A 181 21.90 6.66 17.36
N LYS A 182 22.77 5.92 16.65
CA LYS A 182 24.22 5.99 16.87
C LYS A 182 24.86 7.29 16.36
N SER A 183 24.17 7.99 15.46
CA SER A 183 24.57 9.25 14.84
C SER A 183 23.35 9.90 14.20
N PRO A 184 23.34 11.23 13.95
CA PRO A 184 22.24 11.88 13.24
C PRO A 184 21.97 11.20 11.89
N CYS A 185 20.71 10.87 11.62
CA CYS A 185 20.27 10.16 10.43
C CYS A 185 19.11 10.92 9.77
N PRO A 186 19.37 11.78 8.76
CA PRO A 186 18.35 12.64 8.16
C PRO A 186 17.14 11.90 7.56
N TYR A 187 17.35 10.66 7.12
CA TYR A 187 16.33 9.80 6.52
C TYR A 187 15.71 8.82 7.53
N PHE A 188 15.95 8.96 8.84
CA PHE A 188 15.41 8.03 9.83
C PHE A 188 13.89 7.96 9.78
N LEU A 189 13.23 9.10 9.60
CA LEU A 189 11.77 9.13 9.48
C LEU A 189 11.28 8.32 8.26
N ASP A 190 12.01 8.34 7.14
CA ASP A 190 11.70 7.52 5.96
C ASP A 190 11.88 6.01 6.22
N LEU A 191 12.70 5.60 7.20
CA LEU A 191 12.78 4.18 7.56
C LEU A 191 11.51 3.71 8.28
N THR A 192 10.82 4.62 8.98
CA THR A 192 9.72 4.28 9.91
C THR A 192 8.42 3.87 9.23
N TYR A 193 8.29 4.05 7.90
CA TYR A 193 7.17 3.48 7.13
C TYR A 193 7.51 2.09 6.59
N PHE A 194 8.79 1.73 6.49
CA PHE A 194 9.21 0.50 5.83
C PHE A 194 8.86 -0.74 6.66
N LYS A 195 8.65 -1.88 5.98
CA LYS A 195 8.09 -3.10 6.59
C LYS A 195 8.86 -3.63 7.80
N VAL A 196 10.19 -3.45 7.85
CA VAL A 196 11.02 -3.87 8.99
C VAL A 196 10.76 -3.07 10.27
N MET A 197 10.04 -1.95 10.18
CA MET A 197 9.59 -1.11 11.29
C MET A 197 8.11 -1.36 11.66
N GLN A 198 7.44 -2.31 11.01
CA GLN A 198 6.09 -2.72 11.38
C GLN A 198 6.11 -3.48 12.71
N PRO A 199 5.09 -3.33 13.56
CA PRO A 199 5.02 -4.08 14.80
C PRO A 199 4.84 -5.57 14.52
N GLN A 200 5.33 -6.43 15.42
CA GLN A 200 5.13 -7.88 15.36
C GLN A 200 4.58 -8.40 16.69
N ARG A 201 3.66 -9.36 16.60
CA ARG A 201 3.07 -10.03 17.76
C ARG A 201 3.86 -11.30 18.10
N GLU A 202 4.64 -11.24 19.17
CA GLU A 202 5.50 -12.35 19.61
C GLU A 202 4.72 -13.65 19.82
N ASP A 203 3.51 -13.59 20.38
CA ASP A 203 2.65 -14.75 20.59
C ASP A 203 2.26 -15.44 19.27
N ILE A 204 2.01 -14.65 18.22
CA ILE A 204 1.67 -15.18 16.88
C ILE A 204 2.92 -15.73 16.20
N VAL A 205 4.03 -14.99 16.23
CA VAL A 205 5.31 -15.45 15.69
C VAL A 205 5.74 -16.78 16.32
N LYS A 206 5.67 -16.90 17.65
CA LYS A 206 6.02 -18.13 18.37
C LYS A 206 5.05 -19.27 18.06
N LYS A 207 3.74 -18.98 17.97
CA LYS A 207 2.72 -20.00 17.66
C LYS A 207 2.96 -20.67 16.32
N TYR A 208 3.30 -19.90 15.28
CA TYR A 208 3.46 -20.43 13.92
C TYR A 208 4.91 -20.78 13.58
N GLY A 209 5.90 -20.26 14.31
CA GLY A 209 7.32 -20.59 14.12
C GLY A 209 7.76 -20.34 12.67
N ASP A 210 8.25 -21.40 12.02
CA ASP A 210 8.69 -21.35 10.62
C ASP A 210 7.57 -21.11 9.61
N GLN A 211 6.31 -21.35 9.99
CA GLN A 211 5.13 -21.06 9.17
C GLN A 211 4.63 -19.62 9.33
N TYR A 212 5.23 -18.81 10.21
CA TYR A 212 4.84 -17.41 10.35
C TYR A 212 5.03 -16.68 9.01
N GLY A 213 3.94 -16.13 8.47
CA GLY A 213 3.93 -15.44 7.19
C GLY A 213 4.01 -16.34 5.95
N SER A 214 3.76 -17.65 6.06
CA SER A 214 3.56 -18.54 4.90
C SER A 214 2.10 -18.72 4.50
N GLU A 215 1.15 -18.41 5.39
CA GLU A 215 -0.28 -18.69 5.21
C GLU A 215 -1.12 -17.49 5.68
N ALA A 216 -2.35 -17.36 5.18
CA ALA A 216 -3.27 -16.30 5.61
C ALA A 216 -3.60 -16.40 7.13
N GLU A 217 -3.65 -17.61 7.68
CA GLU A 217 -3.95 -17.84 9.10
C GLU A 217 -2.73 -17.67 10.01
N SER A 218 -1.51 -17.64 9.46
CA SER A 218 -0.28 -17.57 10.26
C SER A 218 0.15 -16.15 10.63
N MET A 219 -0.74 -15.18 10.41
CA MET A 219 -0.52 -13.76 10.66
C MET A 219 -1.70 -13.09 11.35
N VAL A 220 -1.42 -11.92 11.91
CA VAL A 220 -2.41 -10.98 12.44
C VAL A 220 -2.12 -9.60 11.84
N TYR A 221 -3.15 -8.80 11.61
CA TYR A 221 -3.09 -7.61 10.75
C TYR A 221 -3.39 -6.34 11.53
N CYS A 222 -2.64 -5.26 11.30
CA CYS A 222 -2.92 -3.94 11.90
C CYS A 222 -3.19 -2.85 10.85
N GLY A 223 -3.24 -3.22 9.57
CA GLY A 223 -3.53 -2.32 8.45
C GLY A 223 -5.01 -2.29 8.03
N PRO A 224 -5.31 -1.61 6.90
CA PRO A 224 -6.68 -1.37 6.41
C PRO A 224 -7.43 -2.63 5.97
N PHE A 225 -6.70 -3.68 5.58
CA PHE A 225 -7.26 -4.96 5.22
C PHE A 225 -6.66 -6.11 6.02
N LYS A 226 -7.37 -7.25 6.01
CA LYS A 226 -6.86 -8.55 6.45
C LYS A 226 -6.97 -9.54 5.31
N ILE A 227 -6.04 -10.49 5.23
CA ILE A 227 -6.09 -11.55 4.23
C ILE A 227 -7.20 -12.52 4.64
N SER A 228 -8.20 -12.70 3.78
CA SER A 228 -9.29 -13.66 3.97
C SER A 228 -8.99 -15.02 3.35
N GLU A 229 -8.24 -15.03 2.24
CA GLU A 229 -7.89 -16.25 1.51
C GLU A 229 -6.55 -16.03 0.81
N TRP A 230 -5.67 -17.03 0.85
CA TRP A 230 -4.47 -17.07 0.03
C TRP A 230 -4.42 -18.43 -0.66
N VAL A 231 -4.62 -18.43 -1.97
CA VAL A 231 -4.49 -19.61 -2.81
C VAL A 231 -3.15 -19.51 -3.53
N HIS A 232 -2.15 -20.27 -3.06
CA HIS A 232 -0.79 -20.22 -3.59
C HIS A 232 -0.74 -20.36 -5.12
N ASN A 233 0.04 -19.49 -5.76
CA ASN A 233 0.21 -19.35 -7.20
C ASN A 233 -1.08 -18.97 -7.97
N ASN A 234 -2.13 -18.52 -7.27
CA ASN A 234 -3.39 -18.11 -7.88
C ASN A 234 -3.80 -16.69 -7.46
N LYS A 235 -4.07 -16.45 -6.18
CA LYS A 235 -4.54 -15.15 -5.68
C LYS A 235 -4.32 -14.96 -4.18
N VAL A 236 -4.29 -13.70 -3.77
CA VAL A 236 -4.46 -13.27 -2.38
C VAL A 236 -5.70 -12.38 -2.30
N GLU A 237 -6.67 -12.78 -1.49
CA GLU A 237 -7.88 -12.00 -1.23
C GLU A 237 -7.80 -11.29 0.12
N PHE A 238 -8.22 -10.04 0.11
CA PHE A 238 -8.27 -9.15 1.23
C PHE A 238 -9.71 -8.73 1.48
N ILE A 239 -10.10 -8.65 2.75
CA ILE A 239 -11.34 -8.01 3.19
C ILE A 239 -11.01 -6.85 4.13
N LYS A 240 -11.86 -5.83 4.12
CA LYS A 240 -11.73 -4.67 5.02
C LYS A 240 -11.53 -5.13 6.47
N ASN A 241 -10.57 -4.52 7.16
CA ASN A 241 -10.33 -4.75 8.57
C ASN A 241 -11.17 -3.77 9.40
N PRO A 242 -12.26 -4.22 10.07
CA PRO A 242 -13.12 -3.33 10.84
C PRO A 242 -12.42 -2.80 12.11
N GLU A 243 -11.36 -3.46 12.59
CA GLU A 243 -10.59 -3.01 13.76
C GLU A 243 -9.52 -1.97 13.41
N TYR A 244 -9.34 -1.66 12.12
CA TYR A 244 -8.37 -0.67 11.68
C TYR A 244 -8.73 0.73 12.19
N TRP A 245 -7.77 1.47 12.73
CA TRP A 245 -8.04 2.77 13.36
C TRP A 245 -8.63 3.80 12.37
N ASP A 246 -8.34 3.66 11.07
CA ASP A 246 -8.82 4.55 9.99
C ASP A 246 -9.87 3.84 9.11
N ALA A 247 -10.57 2.82 9.64
CA ALA A 247 -11.51 2.01 8.87
C ALA A 247 -12.64 2.82 8.20
N GLU A 248 -13.01 3.97 8.75
CA GLU A 248 -14.02 4.86 8.16
C GLU A 248 -13.59 5.45 6.80
N ASN A 249 -12.28 5.61 6.58
CA ASN A 249 -11.71 6.12 5.34
C ASN A 249 -11.45 5.02 4.30
N VAL A 250 -11.46 3.74 4.70
CA VAL A 250 -11.34 2.61 3.77
C VAL A 250 -12.69 2.37 3.09
N LYS A 251 -12.78 2.67 1.79
CA LYS A 251 -14.03 2.54 1.02
C LYS A 251 -14.22 1.18 0.37
N LEU A 252 -13.13 0.49 0.05
CA LEU A 252 -13.16 -0.87 -0.50
C LEU A 252 -13.52 -1.89 0.57
N ASP A 253 -14.46 -2.77 0.26
CA ASP A 253 -14.82 -3.91 1.09
C ASP A 253 -13.94 -5.13 0.80
N LYS A 254 -13.52 -5.29 -0.46
CA LYS A 254 -12.71 -6.41 -0.95
C LYS A 254 -11.60 -5.97 -1.90
N VAL A 255 -10.42 -6.55 -1.78
CA VAL A 255 -9.36 -6.44 -2.79
C VAL A 255 -8.89 -7.84 -3.16
N THR A 256 -8.74 -8.13 -4.45
CA THR A 256 -8.16 -9.39 -4.93
C THR A 256 -6.87 -9.08 -5.67
N MET A 257 -5.77 -9.67 -5.25
CA MET A 257 -4.50 -9.65 -5.98
C MET A 257 -4.30 -10.99 -6.69
N LYS A 258 -4.52 -11.03 -8.01
CA LYS A 258 -4.32 -12.22 -8.84
C LYS A 258 -2.86 -12.40 -9.24
N ILE A 259 -2.32 -13.59 -9.08
CA ILE A 259 -0.93 -13.89 -9.40
C ILE A 259 -0.83 -14.26 -10.89
N ILE A 260 -0.35 -13.31 -11.70
CA ILE A 260 -0.29 -13.43 -13.15
C ILE A 260 1.10 -13.05 -13.64
N LYS A 261 1.88 -14.08 -14.01
CA LYS A 261 3.27 -13.93 -14.47
C LYS A 261 3.37 -13.41 -15.90
N GLU A 262 2.57 -13.99 -16.79
CA GLU A 262 2.64 -13.73 -18.24
C GLU A 262 1.89 -12.45 -18.60
N GLU A 263 2.60 -11.50 -19.24
CA GLU A 263 2.04 -10.21 -19.60
C GLU A 263 0.83 -10.33 -20.55
N SER A 264 0.88 -11.22 -21.53
CA SER A 264 -0.25 -11.42 -22.45
C SER A 264 -1.51 -11.90 -21.73
N ALA A 265 -1.37 -12.74 -20.69
CA ALA A 265 -2.50 -13.17 -19.87
C ALA A 265 -3.04 -12.00 -19.04
N ARG A 266 -2.14 -11.22 -18.40
CA ARG A 266 -2.50 -10.01 -17.64
C ARG A 266 -3.26 -9.00 -18.50
N MET A 267 -2.80 -8.75 -19.72
CA MET A 267 -3.45 -7.80 -20.64
C MET A 267 -4.80 -8.30 -21.13
N ASN A 268 -4.97 -9.61 -21.31
CA ASN A 268 -6.28 -10.18 -21.65
C ASN A 268 -7.28 -10.07 -20.48
N GLU A 269 -6.83 -10.27 -19.23
CA GLU A 269 -7.68 -10.05 -18.05
C GLU A 269 -8.05 -8.58 -17.84
N LEU A 270 -7.13 -7.66 -18.16
CA LEU A 270 -7.46 -6.23 -18.16
C LEU A 270 -8.53 -5.92 -19.24
N LEU A 271 -8.34 -6.42 -20.46
CA LEU A 271 -9.27 -6.18 -21.58
C LEU A 271 -10.67 -6.74 -21.37
N ASN A 272 -10.80 -7.86 -20.65
CA ASN A 272 -12.10 -8.50 -20.41
C ASN A 272 -12.76 -8.06 -19.09
N GLY A 273 -12.16 -7.11 -18.36
CA GLY A 273 -12.67 -6.60 -17.09
C GLY A 273 -12.47 -7.54 -15.89
N SER A 274 -11.66 -8.59 -16.03
CA SER A 274 -11.29 -9.46 -14.90
C SER A 274 -10.21 -8.84 -13.99
N LEU A 275 -9.43 -7.90 -14.51
CA LEU A 275 -8.55 -7.01 -13.75
C LEU A 275 -9.00 -5.58 -13.93
N ASP A 276 -9.00 -4.82 -12.85
CA ASP A 276 -9.37 -3.40 -12.85
C ASP A 276 -8.14 -2.51 -13.08
N VAL A 277 -6.96 -2.97 -12.64
CA VAL A 277 -5.71 -2.20 -12.74
C VAL A 277 -4.53 -3.10 -13.13
N ALA A 278 -3.80 -2.70 -14.17
CA ALA A 278 -2.49 -3.25 -14.51
C ALA A 278 -1.64 -2.24 -15.30
N PRO A 279 -0.30 -2.24 -15.14
CA PRO A 279 0.59 -1.38 -15.90
C PRO A 279 0.67 -1.86 -17.36
N VAL A 280 0.55 -0.90 -18.27
CA VAL A 280 0.65 -1.10 -19.71
C VAL A 280 1.89 -0.36 -20.20
N VAL A 281 2.97 -1.08 -20.44
CA VAL A 281 4.28 -0.48 -20.74
C VAL A 281 4.74 -0.72 -22.18
N LYS A 282 4.31 -1.80 -22.83
CA LYS A 282 4.69 -2.08 -24.22
C LYS A 282 3.82 -1.29 -25.19
N ALA A 283 4.46 -0.71 -26.20
CA ALA A 283 3.81 0.08 -27.24
C ALA A 283 2.67 -0.67 -27.97
N GLU A 284 2.76 -2.00 -28.10
CA GLU A 284 1.70 -2.82 -28.71
C GLU A 284 0.40 -2.81 -27.89
N TRP A 285 0.50 -2.85 -26.56
CA TRP A 285 -0.66 -2.83 -25.67
C TRP A 285 -1.20 -1.43 -25.46
N ILE A 286 -0.31 -0.42 -25.40
CA ILE A 286 -0.70 1.00 -25.35
C ILE A 286 -1.58 1.33 -26.57
N LYS A 287 -1.10 1.02 -27.78
CA LYS A 287 -1.88 1.24 -29.03
C LYS A 287 -3.22 0.48 -29.09
N LYS A 288 -3.38 -0.59 -28.31
CA LYS A 288 -4.60 -1.40 -28.29
C LYS A 288 -5.61 -0.89 -27.25
N LEU A 289 -5.15 -0.15 -26.24
CA LEU A 289 -5.96 0.35 -25.13
C LEU A 289 -6.24 1.86 -25.21
N ASP A 290 -5.46 2.63 -25.98
CA ASP A 290 -5.74 4.02 -26.38
C ASP A 290 -6.88 4.10 -27.41
#